data_AF-A0A0D3DDL8-F1
#
_entry.id   AF-A0A0D3DDL8-F1
#
_cell.length_a   1.000
_cell.length_b   1.000
_cell.length_c   1.000
_cell.angle_alpha   90.00
_cell.angle_beta   90.00
_cell.angle_gamma   90.00
#
_symmetry.space_group_name_H-M   'P 1'
#
loop_
_entity.id
_entity.type
_entity.pdbx_description
1 polymer ?
#
loop_
_entity_poly.entity_id
_entity_poly.type
_entity_poly.pdbx_seq_one_letter_code
_entity_poly.pdbx_strand_id
1 'polypeptide(L)'
;MKKMMEQCEIYRSGYFHAERLQEEDDVQDLKNEVTVMVNSIELLRLHCRKLMGQYLGSCSVDELNEITIQIEKSLTLIRSRKISNQPSSFRVLPKFWQAKVHEEEVGKLKAEIAGTRELVNERTTLHEMV
;
A
#
# COMPACT_ATOMS: atom_id res chain seq x y z
N MET A 1 26.68 -29.25 59.88
CA MET A 1 26.41 -27.80 59.66
C MET A 1 27.13 -27.24 58.45
N LYS A 2 28.46 -27.40 58.29
CA LYS A 2 29.22 -26.93 57.11
C LYS A 2 28.64 -27.39 55.76
N LYS A 3 28.37 -28.69 55.60
CA LYS A 3 27.74 -29.25 54.38
C LYS A 3 26.38 -28.63 54.04
N MET A 4 25.59 -28.24 55.05
CA MET A 4 24.30 -27.59 54.83
C MET A 4 24.47 -26.16 54.31
N MET A 5 25.47 -25.43 54.81
CA MET A 5 25.77 -24.06 54.33
C MET A 5 26.29 -24.10 52.88
N GLU A 6 27.17 -25.04 52.58
CA GLU A 6 27.72 -25.26 51.23
C GLU A 6 26.63 -25.62 50.21
N GLN A 7 25.66 -26.45 50.59
CA GLN A 7 24.49 -26.76 49.76
C GLN A 7 23.64 -25.51 49.46
N CYS A 8 23.44 -24.65 50.47
CA CYS A 8 22.70 -23.39 50.30
C CYS A 8 23.45 -22.41 49.39
N GLU A 9 24.79 -22.36 49.44
CA GLU A 9 25.60 -21.50 48.57
C GLU A 9 25.56 -21.97 47.11
N ILE A 10 25.65 -23.28 46.86
CA ILE A 10 25.54 -23.86 45.51
C ILE A 10 24.15 -23.57 44.92
N TYR A 11 23.08 -23.80 45.69
CA TYR A 11 21.72 -23.52 45.24
C TYR A 11 21.53 -22.03 44.94
N ARG A 12 22.02 -21.16 45.85
CA ARG A 12 21.96 -19.71 45.68
C ARG A 12 22.69 -19.28 44.42
N SER A 13 23.92 -19.76 44.20
CA SER A 13 24.70 -19.45 42.99
C SER A 13 24.01 -19.95 41.72
N GLY A 14 23.51 -21.19 41.71
CA GLY A 14 22.80 -21.75 40.56
C GLY A 14 21.54 -20.97 40.18
N TYR A 15 20.75 -20.54 41.17
CA TYR A 15 19.58 -19.69 40.95
C TYR A 15 19.96 -18.34 40.31
N PHE A 16 20.95 -17.63 40.86
CA PHE A 16 21.40 -16.34 40.32
C PHE A 16 22.00 -16.46 38.91
N HIS A 17 22.62 -17.59 38.57
CA HIS A 17 23.11 -17.82 37.22
C HIS A 17 21.97 -18.09 36.23
N ALA A 18 20.97 -18.87 36.61
CA ALA A 18 19.80 -19.12 35.76
C ALA A 18 18.97 -17.83 35.54
N GLU A 19 18.77 -17.04 36.58
CA GLU A 19 18.07 -15.75 36.52
C GLU A 19 18.78 -14.78 35.56
N ARG A 20 20.12 -14.68 35.64
CA ARG A 20 20.90 -13.84 34.73
C ARG A 20 20.85 -14.32 33.28
N LEU A 21 20.94 -15.63 33.04
CA LEU A 21 20.84 -16.18 31.69
C LEU A 21 19.47 -15.88 31.08
N GLN A 22 18.40 -15.99 31.89
CA GLN A 22 17.06 -15.61 31.46
C GLN A 22 16.96 -14.12 31.11
N GLU A 23 17.52 -13.23 31.96
CA GLU A 23 17.57 -11.79 31.66
C GLU A 23 18.37 -11.49 30.37
N GLU A 24 19.47 -12.19 30.14
CA GLU A 24 20.29 -12.06 28.93
C GLU A 24 19.52 -12.50 27.67
N ASP A 25 18.81 -13.63 27.74
CA ASP A 25 17.95 -14.13 26.67
C ASP A 25 16.79 -13.16 26.38
N ASP A 26 16.09 -12.70 27.42
CA ASP A 26 14.99 -11.73 27.29
C ASP A 26 15.47 -10.42 26.64
N VAL A 27 16.65 -9.92 27.03
CA VAL A 27 17.26 -8.73 26.43
C VAL A 27 17.63 -8.98 24.96
N GLN A 28 18.10 -10.19 24.63
CA GLN A 28 18.45 -10.53 23.26
C GLN A 28 17.20 -10.62 22.35
N ASP A 29 16.11 -11.18 22.86
CA ASP A 29 14.83 -11.22 22.16
C ASP A 29 14.27 -9.81 21.91
N LEU A 30 14.32 -8.93 22.92
CA LEU A 30 13.93 -7.52 22.75
C LEU A 30 14.79 -6.80 21.69
N LYS A 31 16.10 -7.06 21.63
CA LYS A 31 16.96 -6.50 20.57
C LYS A 31 16.55 -6.99 19.19
N ASN A 32 16.20 -8.28 19.07
CA ASN A 32 15.73 -8.86 17.82
C ASN A 32 14.40 -8.21 17.41
N GLU A 33 13.46 -8.05 18.35
CA GLU A 33 12.17 -7.40 18.11
C GLU A 33 12.34 -5.95 17.66
N VAL A 34 13.19 -5.18 18.33
CA VAL A 34 13.53 -3.80 17.94
C VAL A 34 14.10 -3.75 16.52
N THR A 35 14.99 -4.68 16.18
CA THR A 35 15.58 -4.76 14.84
C THR A 35 14.52 -5.02 13.77
N VAL A 36 13.58 -5.94 14.03
CA VAL A 36 12.45 -6.22 13.14
C VAL A 36 11.55 -5.01 12.98
N MET A 37 11.26 -4.29 14.07
CA MET A 37 10.45 -3.07 14.03
C MET A 37 11.11 -1.96 13.22
N VAL A 38 12.42 -1.74 13.39
CA VAL A 38 13.17 -0.73 12.63
C VAL A 38 13.10 -1.03 11.14
N ASN A 39 13.37 -2.27 10.74
CA ASN A 39 13.30 -2.69 9.34
C ASN A 39 11.88 -2.50 8.77
N SER A 40 10.85 -2.80 9.57
CA SER A 40 9.45 -2.61 9.18
C SER A 40 9.11 -1.12 8.97
N ILE A 41 9.58 -0.25 9.87
CA ILE A 41 9.40 1.20 9.75
C ILE A 41 10.11 1.74 8.49
N GLU A 42 11.31 1.27 8.20
CA GLU A 42 12.06 1.68 7.01
C GLU A 42 11.37 1.27 5.72
N LEU A 43 10.86 0.04 5.66
CA LEU A 43 10.09 -0.46 4.52
C LEU A 43 8.81 0.37 4.31
N LEU A 44 8.06 0.65 5.38
CA LEU A 44 6.86 1.49 5.33
C LEU A 44 7.19 2.91 4.84
N ARG A 45 8.25 3.52 5.37
CA ARG A 45 8.70 4.85 4.93
C ARG A 45 9.10 4.86 3.46
N LEU A 46 9.80 3.84 2.98
CA LEU A 46 10.14 3.70 1.57
C LEU A 46 8.87 3.60 0.71
N HIS A 47 7.92 2.77 1.11
CA HIS A 47 6.65 2.61 0.41
C HIS A 47 5.85 3.93 0.37
N CYS A 48 5.75 4.66 1.48
CA CYS A 48 5.14 5.99 1.52
C CYS A 48 5.82 6.97 0.55
N ARG A 49 7.16 6.96 0.47
CA ARG A 49 7.90 7.80 -0.49
C ARG A 49 7.58 7.43 -1.94
N LYS A 50 7.48 6.14 -2.26
CA LYS A 50 7.03 5.65 -3.58
C LYS A 50 5.62 6.15 -3.91
N LEU A 51 4.67 6.05 -2.97
CA LEU A 51 3.30 6.59 -3.16
C LEU A 51 3.27 8.12 -3.37
N MET A 52 4.26 8.85 -2.83
CA MET A 52 4.43 10.29 -3.07
C MET A 52 5.16 10.61 -4.39
N GLY A 53 5.41 9.62 -5.24
CA GLY A 53 6.09 9.79 -6.53
C GLY A 53 7.62 9.88 -6.43
N GLN A 54 8.22 9.52 -5.29
CA GLN A 54 9.68 9.54 -5.09
C GLN A 54 10.26 8.13 -5.25
N TYR A 55 11.56 8.02 -5.58
CA TYR A 55 12.27 6.73 -5.68
C TYR A 55 11.63 5.71 -6.64
N LEU A 56 10.96 6.19 -7.70
CA LEU A 56 10.29 5.34 -8.68
C LEU A 56 11.24 4.65 -9.66
N GLY A 57 12.48 5.16 -9.82
CA GLY A 57 13.45 4.62 -10.78
C GLY A 57 13.92 3.19 -10.47
N SER A 58 13.71 2.71 -9.24
CA SER A 58 13.99 1.33 -8.83
C SER A 58 12.75 0.42 -8.83
N CYS A 59 11.57 0.94 -9.16
CA CYS A 59 10.34 0.16 -9.20
C CYS A 59 10.23 -0.61 -10.52
N SER A 60 9.74 -1.84 -10.43
CA SER A 60 9.29 -2.61 -11.58
C SER A 60 8.00 -2.01 -12.18
N VAL A 61 7.67 -2.41 -13.41
CA VAL A 61 6.43 -1.98 -14.08
C VAL A 61 5.19 -2.41 -13.28
N ASP A 62 5.21 -3.63 -12.73
CA ASP A 62 4.09 -4.15 -11.93
C ASP A 62 3.91 -3.36 -10.64
N GLU A 63 5.00 -3.06 -9.92
CA GLU A 63 4.95 -2.19 -8.73
C GLU A 63 4.43 -0.79 -9.06
N LEU A 64 4.86 -0.20 -10.17
CA LEU A 64 4.36 1.11 -10.61
C LEU A 64 2.87 1.07 -10.94
N ASN A 65 2.41 0.01 -11.59
CA ASN A 65 0.99 -0.18 -11.89
C ASN A 65 0.16 -0.31 -10.61
N GLU A 66 0.64 -1.08 -9.63
CA GLU A 66 -0.03 -1.19 -8.32
C GLU A 66 -0.11 0.15 -7.59
N ILE A 67 1.00 0.91 -7.55
CA ILE A 67 1.04 2.25 -6.97
C ILE A 67 0.01 3.16 -7.64
N THR A 68 -0.06 3.17 -8.97
CA THR A 68 -1.03 3.96 -9.73
C THR A 68 -2.46 3.61 -9.33
N ILE A 69 -2.81 2.32 -9.30
CA ILE A 69 -4.14 1.85 -8.93
C ILE A 69 -4.50 2.28 -7.49
N GLN A 70 -3.57 2.19 -6.54
CA GLN A 70 -3.81 2.61 -5.16
C GLN A 70 -4.05 4.13 -5.05
N ILE A 71 -3.27 4.93 -5.78
CA ILE A 71 -3.41 6.38 -5.81
C ILE A 71 -4.75 6.77 -6.46
N GLU A 72 -5.13 6.16 -7.58
CA GLU A 72 -6.39 6.43 -8.25
C GLU A 72 -7.60 6.15 -7.35
N LYS A 73 -7.61 4.98 -6.71
CA LYS A 73 -8.67 4.59 -5.76
C LYS A 73 -8.77 5.57 -4.60
N SER A 74 -7.65 5.87 -3.94
CA SER A 74 -7.64 6.77 -2.78
C SER A 74 -8.02 8.19 -3.15
N LEU A 75 -7.54 8.71 -4.28
CA LEU A 75 -7.91 10.04 -4.77
C LEU A 75 -9.39 10.14 -5.11
N THR A 76 -9.96 9.10 -5.72
CA THR A 76 -11.40 9.04 -6.02
C THR A 76 -12.21 9.16 -4.73
N LEU A 77 -11.86 8.38 -3.70
CA LEU A 77 -12.51 8.45 -2.39
C LEU A 77 -12.35 9.83 -1.71
N ILE A 78 -11.14 10.39 -1.72
CA ILE A 78 -10.86 11.71 -1.14
C ILE A 78 -11.67 12.80 -1.85
N ARG A 79 -11.69 12.78 -3.18
CA ARG A 79 -12.47 13.75 -3.98
C ARG A 79 -13.96 13.62 -3.72
N SER A 80 -14.50 12.41 -3.69
CA SER A 80 -15.92 12.17 -3.38
C SER A 80 -16.30 12.71 -2.00
N ARG A 81 -15.49 12.42 -0.97
CA ARG A 81 -15.70 12.97 0.39
C ARG A 81 -15.62 14.49 0.42
N LYS A 82 -14.63 15.07 -0.27
CA LYS A 82 -14.45 16.52 -0.35
C LYS A 82 -15.66 17.19 -0.99
N ILE A 83 -16.18 16.64 -2.09
CA ILE A 83 -17.38 17.15 -2.78
C ILE A 83 -18.62 17.03 -1.88
N SER A 84 -18.80 15.90 -1.21
CA SER A 84 -19.93 15.67 -0.29
C SER A 84 -19.94 16.68 0.88
N ASN A 85 -18.76 16.97 1.43
CA ASN A 85 -18.61 17.84 2.61
C ASN A 85 -18.45 19.32 2.25
N GLN A 86 -18.54 19.70 0.97
CA GLN A 86 -18.43 21.11 0.59
C GLN A 86 -19.71 21.87 0.93
N PRO A 87 -19.59 23.08 1.54
CA PRO A 87 -20.74 23.93 1.79
C PRO A 87 -21.44 24.30 0.47
N SER A 88 -22.75 24.44 0.51
CA SER A 88 -23.61 24.68 -0.65
C SER A 88 -23.16 25.85 -1.52
N SER A 89 -22.61 26.90 -0.91
CA SER A 89 -22.11 28.09 -1.60
C SER A 89 -20.89 27.84 -2.52
N PHE A 90 -20.18 26.71 -2.39
CA PHE A 90 -18.97 26.40 -3.18
C PHE A 90 -19.18 25.34 -4.28
N ARG A 91 -20.42 24.84 -4.47
CA ARG A 91 -20.79 23.75 -5.42
C ARG A 91 -20.68 24.10 -6.93
N VAL A 92 -19.96 25.15 -7.31
CA VAL A 92 -19.72 25.50 -8.72
C VAL A 92 -18.51 24.78 -9.32
N LEU A 93 -17.49 24.45 -8.53
CA LEU A 93 -16.26 23.80 -9.00
C LEU A 93 -16.36 22.26 -9.22
N PRO A 94 -17.13 21.49 -8.41
CA PRO A 94 -17.31 20.05 -8.63
C PRO A 94 -18.00 19.69 -9.95
N LYS A 95 -18.90 20.54 -10.46
CA LYS A 95 -19.58 20.31 -11.74
C LYS A 95 -18.60 20.31 -12.92
N PHE A 96 -17.57 21.16 -12.87
CA PHE A 96 -16.55 21.22 -13.91
C PHE A 96 -15.70 19.96 -13.94
N TRP A 97 -15.29 19.45 -12.77
CA TRP A 97 -14.52 18.20 -12.68
C TRP A 97 -15.36 16.97 -13.04
N GLN A 98 -16.62 16.89 -12.59
CA GLN A 98 -17.54 15.82 -13.01
C GLN A 98 -17.80 15.86 -14.51
N ALA A 99 -18.02 17.05 -15.09
CA ALA A 99 -18.16 17.21 -16.54
C ALA A 99 -16.90 16.75 -17.28
N LYS A 100 -15.70 17.05 -16.76
CA LYS A 100 -14.43 16.66 -17.39
C LYS A 100 -14.17 15.16 -17.34
N VAL A 101 -14.52 14.49 -16.25
CA VAL A 101 -14.46 13.01 -16.14
C VAL A 101 -15.44 12.37 -17.13
N HIS A 102 -16.68 12.87 -17.19
CA HIS A 102 -17.67 12.38 -18.16
C HIS A 102 -17.27 12.64 -19.62
N GLU A 103 -16.62 13.76 -19.92
CA GLU A 103 -16.12 14.06 -21.27
C GLU A 103 -15.06 13.06 -21.73
N GLU A 104 -14.15 12.65 -20.82
CA GLU A 104 -13.14 11.63 -21.12
C GLU A 104 -13.75 10.24 -21.32
N GLU A 105 -14.72 9.84 -20.48
CA GLU A 105 -15.48 8.59 -20.64
C GLU A 105 -16.25 8.55 -21.96
N VAL A 106 -16.92 9.65 -22.32
CA VAL A 106 -17.61 9.79 -23.61
C VAL A 106 -16.62 9.69 -24.77
N GLY A 107 -15.42 10.24 -24.63
CA GLY A 107 -14.35 10.10 -25.62
C GLY A 107 -13.94 8.64 -25.86
N LYS A 108 -13.76 7.86 -24.78
CA LYS A 108 -13.42 6.43 -24.85
C LYS A 108 -14.52 5.61 -25.54
N LEU A 109 -15.77 5.81 -25.12
CA LEU A 109 -16.93 5.13 -25.71
C LEU A 109 -17.10 5.48 -27.19
N LYS A 110 -16.85 6.73 -27.60
CA LYS A 110 -16.90 7.12 -29.01
C LYS A 110 -15.83 6.41 -29.85
N ALA A 111 -14.62 6.25 -29.33
CA ALA A 111 -13.56 5.53 -30.03
C ALA A 111 -13.90 4.03 -30.20
N GLU A 112 -14.48 3.41 -29.17
CA GLU A 112 -14.94 2.02 -29.21
C GLU A 112 -16.09 1.81 -30.22
N ILE A 113 -17.05 2.74 -30.24
CA ILE A 113 -18.15 2.72 -31.23
C ILE A 113 -17.62 2.91 -32.65
N ALA A 114 -16.60 3.76 -32.85
CA ALA A 114 -15.98 3.94 -34.16
C ALA A 114 -15.31 2.65 -34.65
N GLY A 115 -14.50 2.00 -33.81
CA GLY A 115 -13.83 0.75 -34.17
C GLY A 115 -14.81 -0.40 -34.44
N THR A 116 -15.90 -0.51 -33.67
CA THR A 116 -16.93 -1.53 -33.94
C THR A 116 -17.69 -1.26 -35.24
N ARG A 117 -17.91 0.01 -35.61
CA ARG A 117 -18.54 0.38 -36.88
C ARG A 117 -17.66 0.03 -38.10
N GLU A 118 -16.35 0.22 -38.00
CA GLU A 118 -15.40 -0.18 -39.06
C GLU A 118 -15.44 -1.70 -39.28
N LEU A 119 -15.37 -2.49 -38.21
CA LEU A 119 -15.45 -3.95 -38.28
C LEU A 119 -16.78 -4.47 -38.85
N VAL A 120 -17.89 -3.78 -38.56
CA VAL A 120 -19.20 -4.11 -39.13
C VAL A 120 -19.22 -3.79 -40.63
N ASN A 121 -18.67 -2.65 -41.04
CA ASN A 121 -18.63 -2.23 -42.43
C ASN A 121 -17.76 -3.16 -43.28
N GLU A 122 -16.60 -3.57 -42.77
CA GLU A 122 -15.72 -4.58 -43.41
C GLU A 122 -16.46 -5.92 -43.59
N ARG A 123 -17.20 -6.36 -42.57
CA ARG A 123 -18.01 -7.58 -42.64
C ARG A 123 -19.12 -7.51 -43.69
N THR A 124 -19.79 -6.37 -43.82
CA THR A 124 -20.82 -6.18 -44.84
C THR A 124 -20.23 -6.19 -46.25
N THR A 125 -19.09 -5.52 -46.47
CA THR A 125 -18.38 -5.60 -47.76
C THR A 125 -17.93 -7.01 -48.11
N LEU A 126 -17.46 -7.81 -47.14
CA LEU A 126 -17.09 -9.20 -47.38
C LEU A 126 -18.31 -10.09 -47.67
N HIS A 127 -19.47 -9.79 -47.09
CA HIS A 127 -20.71 -10.53 -47.35
C HIS A 127 -21.30 -10.22 -48.73
N GLU A 128 -21.12 -9.00 -49.25
CA GLU A 128 -21.55 -8.61 -50.60
C GLU A 128 -20.66 -9.17 -51.72
N MET A 129 -19.49 -9.75 -51.37
CA MET A 129 -18.54 -10.36 -52.30
C MET A 129 -18.68 -11.89 -52.44
N VAL A 130 -19.66 -12.51 -51.78
CA VAL A 130 -19.96 -13.97 -51.83
C VAL A 130 -21.30 -14.20 -52.50
#